data_AF-A0AAE4M5G4-F1
#
_entry.id   AF-A0AAE4M5G4-F1
#
_cell.length_a   1.000
_cell.length_b   1.000
_cell.length_c   1.000
_cell.angle_alpha   90.00
_cell.angle_beta   90.00
_cell.angle_gamma   90.00
#
_symmetry.space_group_name_H-M   'P 1'
#
loop_
_entity.id
_entity.type
_entity.pdbx_description
1 polymer ?
#
loop_
_entity_poly.entity_id
_entity_poly.type
_entity_poly.pdbx_seq_one_letter_code
_entity_poly.pdbx_strand_id
1 'polypeptide(L)' 'MTFKAMLKCDACGCANEVELECFDPADAEDAVFDKSDETGWFADVPNCNHYCPAHAIQAKQELEEENQLPTGIYPTMVG' A
#
# COMPACT_ATOMS: atom_id res chain seq x y z
N MET A 1 7.52 10.17 -24.35
CA MET A 1 8.84 9.71 -23.85
C MET A 1 8.53 8.93 -22.60
N THR A 2 9.00 7.69 -22.45
CA THR A 2 8.80 6.96 -21.20
C THR A 2 9.72 7.54 -20.12
N PHE A 3 9.16 7.76 -18.94
CA PHE A 3 9.89 8.13 -17.73
C PHE A 3 10.00 6.90 -16.84
N LYS A 4 11.19 6.70 -16.27
CA LYS A 4 11.45 5.62 -15.30
C LYS A 4 11.19 6.17 -13.91
N ALA A 5 10.13 5.69 -13.28
CA ALA A 5 9.88 5.93 -11.87
C ALA A 5 10.36 4.72 -11.05
N MET A 6 10.80 4.97 -9.82
CA MET A 6 11.19 3.90 -8.88
C MET A 6 10.19 3.91 -7.74
N LEU A 7 9.47 2.80 -7.57
CA LEU A 7 8.57 2.59 -6.45
C LEU A 7 9.36 1.92 -5.32
N LYS A 8 9.24 2.45 -4.11
CA LYS A 8 9.89 1.91 -2.91
C LYS A 8 8.85 1.39 -1.95
N CYS A 9 9.20 0.33 -1.22
CA CYS A 9 8.36 -0.14 -0.12
C CYS A 9 8.48 0.81 1.08
N ASP A 10 7.36 1.30 1.58
CA ASP A 10 7.26 2.21 2.72
C ASP A 10 7.31 1.49 4.08
N ALA A 11 7.35 0.15 4.09
CA ALA A 11 7.55 -0.61 5.32
C ALA A 11 8.89 -0.25 5.97
N CYS A 12 8.87 0.02 7.28
CA CYS A 12 10.04 0.47 8.02
C CYS A 12 11.20 -0.52 7.89
N GLY A 13 12.33 -0.05 7.35
CA GLY A 13 13.54 -0.87 7.15
C GLY A 13 13.50 -1.78 5.91
N CYS A 14 12.46 -1.70 5.08
CA CYS A 14 12.43 -2.40 3.80
C CYS A 14 13.25 -1.65 2.74
N ALA A 15 14.07 -2.38 1.99
CA ALA A 15 14.87 -1.85 0.89
C ALA A 15 14.38 -2.34 -0.48
N ASN A 16 13.18 -2.93 -0.54
CA ASN A 16 12.61 -3.39 -1.80
C ASN A 16 12.16 -2.20 -2.64
N GLU A 17 12.59 -2.20 -3.88
CA GLU A 17 12.29 -1.18 -4.87
C GLU A 17 11.96 -1.88 -6.19
N VAL A 18 11.04 -1.31 -6.97
CA VAL A 18 10.66 -1.82 -8.29
C VAL A 18 10.60 -0.67 -9.30
N GLU A 19 11.10 -0.91 -10.50
CA GLU A 19 11.02 0.07 -11.58
C GLU A 19 9.59 0.07 -12.17
N LEU A 20 9.03 1.27 -12.30
CA LEU A 20 7.80 1.55 -13.02
C LEU A 20 8.16 2.15 -14.37
N GLU A 21 7.66 1.52 -15.43
CA GLU A 21 7.71 2.09 -16.77
C GLU A 21 6.48 2.97 -16.98
N CYS A 22 6.65 4.28 -16.83
CA CYS A 22 5.57 5.25 -17.02
C CYS A 22 5.70 5.94 -18.37
N PHE A 23 4.59 6.12 -19.09
CA PHE A 23 4.58 6.88 -20.35
C PHE A 23 4.32 8.38 -20.12
N ASP A 24 3.60 8.71 -19.06
CA ASP A 24 3.30 10.07 -18.62
C ASP A 24 3.51 10.19 -17.09
N PRO A 25 4.13 11.26 -16.57
CA PRO A 25 4.19 11.51 -15.13
C PRO A 25 2.81 11.63 -14.45
N ALA A 26 1.76 11.99 -15.18
CA ALA A 26 0.38 11.98 -14.67
C ALA A 26 -0.15 10.56 -14.41
N ASP A 27 0.36 9.56 -15.14
CA ASP A 27 -0.06 8.15 -15.04
C ASP A 27 0.84 7.35 -14.09
N ALA A 28 1.76 8.00 -13.38
CA ALA A 28 2.73 7.30 -12.52
C ALA A 28 2.05 6.58 -11.34
N GLU A 29 0.96 7.15 -10.80
CA GLU A 29 0.15 6.51 -9.77
C GLU A 29 -0.66 5.33 -10.33
N ASP A 30 -1.18 5.45 -11.56
CA ASP A 30 -1.90 4.36 -12.23
C ASP A 30 -0.98 3.16 -12.53
N ALA A 31 0.27 3.43 -12.91
CA ALA A 31 1.29 2.40 -13.17
C ALA A 31 1.64 1.55 -11.92
N VAL A 32 1.41 2.08 -10.71
CA VAL A 32 1.54 1.31 -9.47
C VAL A 32 0.48 0.21 -9.39
N PHE A 33 -0.76 0.49 -9.80
CA PHE A 33 -1.85 -0.50 -9.78
C PHE A 33 -1.60 -1.61 -10.80
N ASP A 34 -1.08 -1.27 -11.98
CA ASP A 34 -0.65 -2.27 -12.96
C ASP A 34 0.42 -3.21 -12.37
N LYS A 35 1.38 -2.67 -11.60
CA LYS A 35 2.35 -3.49 -10.87
C LYS A 35 1.76 -4.28 -9.71
N SER A 36 0.71 -3.80 -9.06
CA SER A 36 0.00 -4.58 -8.04
C SER A 36 -0.50 -5.89 -8.63
N ASP A 37 -1.11 -5.85 -9.81
CA ASP A 37 -1.65 -7.04 -10.47
C ASP A 37 -0.55 -7.96 -11.03
N GLU A 38 0.56 -7.42 -11.54
CA GLU A 38 1.66 -8.22 -12.10
C GLU A 38 2.58 -8.83 -11.04
N THR A 39 2.91 -8.08 -10.00
CA THR A 39 4.00 -8.39 -9.07
C THR A 39 3.54 -8.60 -7.62
N GLY A 40 2.28 -8.31 -7.33
CA GLY A 40 1.71 -8.46 -5.98
C GLY A 40 2.06 -7.33 -5.03
N TRP A 41 2.54 -6.19 -5.55
CA TRP A 41 2.66 -4.97 -4.74
C TRP A 41 1.29 -4.49 -4.28
N PHE A 42 1.25 -3.75 -3.18
CA PHE A 42 0.02 -3.21 -2.64
C PHE A 42 0.15 -1.69 -2.51
N ALA A 43 -0.81 -0.98 -3.08
CA ALA A 43 -0.97 0.45 -2.91
C ALA A 43 -2.09 0.72 -1.89
N ASP A 44 -1.71 1.28 -0.75
CA ASP A 44 -2.64 1.82 0.23
C ASP A 44 -2.98 3.26 -0.18
N VAL A 45 -3.98 3.37 -1.07
CA VAL A 45 -4.45 4.63 -1.66
C VAL A 45 -4.86 5.65 -0.59
N PRO A 46 -5.61 5.29 0.48
CA PRO A 46 -5.95 6.22 1.55
C PRO A 46 -4.76 6.93 2.21
N ASN A 47 -3.65 6.22 2.39
CA ASN A 47 -2.47 6.74 3.09
C ASN A 47 -1.29 7.08 2.17
N CYS A 48 -1.47 6.94 0.84
CA CYS A 48 -0.42 7.12 -0.16
C CYS A 48 0.84 6.26 0.11
N ASN A 49 0.66 5.06 0.65
CA ASN A 49 1.77 4.15 0.98
C ASN A 49 1.83 2.96 0.02
N HIS A 50 3.04 2.45 -0.20
CA HIS A 50 3.31 1.35 -1.13
C HIS A 50 4.07 0.22 -0.45
N TYR A 51 3.58 -1.00 -0.63
CA TYR A 51 4.13 -2.17 0.04
C TYR A 51 4.51 -3.26 -0.95
N CYS A 52 5.74 -3.75 -0.83
CA CYS A 52 6.19 -4.91 -1.60
C CYS A 52 5.38 -6.17 -1.22
N PRO A 53 5.41 -7.24 -2.02
CA PRO A 53 4.56 -8.42 -1.82
C PRO A 53 4.73 -9.09 -0.45
N ALA A 54 5.92 -8.98 0.15
CA ALA A 54 6.19 -9.49 1.48
C ALA A 54 5.46 -8.72 2.59
N HIS A 55 5.29 -7.40 2.43
CA HIS A 55 4.62 -6.53 3.41
C HIS A 55 3.17 -6.21 3.03
N ALA A 56 2.77 -6.47 1.78
CA ALA A 56 1.43 -6.25 1.27
C ALA A 56 0.36 -6.98 2.10
N ILE A 57 0.63 -8.20 2.55
CA ILE A 57 -0.32 -8.98 3.37
C ILE A 57 -0.55 -8.29 4.72
N GLN A 58 0.52 -7.91 5.40
CA GLN A 58 0.44 -7.25 6.70
C GLN A 58 -0.22 -5.87 6.58
N ALA A 59 0.18 -5.07 5.60
CA ALA A 59 -0.40 -3.75 5.37
C ALA A 59 -1.91 -3.82 5.05
N LYS A 60 -2.36 -4.84 4.29
CA LYS A 60 -3.79 -5.09 4.07
C LYS A 60 -4.53 -5.43 5.36
N GLN A 61 -3.95 -6.28 6.21
CA GLN A 61 -4.55 -6.64 7.49
C GLN A 61 -4.68 -5.43 8.43
N GLU A 62 -3.62 -4.62 8.53
CA GLU A 62 -3.63 -3.39 9.34
C GLU A 62 -4.68 -2.40 8.82
N LEU A 63 -4.77 -2.21 7.50
CA LEU A 63 -5.79 -1.35 6.90
C LEU A 63 -7.22 -1.85 7.15
N GLU A 64 -7.43 -3.17 7.11
CA GLU A 64 -8.72 -3.79 7.45
C GLU A 64 -9.06 -3.61 8.93
N GLU A 65 -8.10 -3.77 9.83
CA GLU A 65 -8.28 -3.56 11.28
C GLU A 65 -8.57 -2.09 11.63
N GLU A 66 -7.86 -1.14 11.02
CA GLU A 66 -8.11 0.29 11.21
C GLU A 66 -9.46 0.74 10.63
N ASN A 67 -9.92 0.09 9.55
CA ASN A 67 -11.24 0.33 8.98
C ASN A 67 -12.38 -0.45 9.68
N GLN A 68 -12.09 -1.23 10.72
CA GLN A 68 -13.16 -1.82 11.51
C GLN A 68 -13.94 -0.71 12.23
N LEU A 69 -15.24 -0.63 11.92
CA LEU A 69 -16.16 0.20 12.68
C LEU A 69 -15.99 -0.14 14.17
N PRO A 70 -15.85 0.86 15.06
CA PRO A 70 -15.82 0.60 16.49
C PRO A 70 -17.07 -0.22 16.82
N THR A 71 -16.89 -1.39 17.42
CA THR A 71 -17.97 -2.37 17.63
C THR A 71 -19.10 -1.86 18.53
N GLY A 72 -19.05 -0.61 18.98
CA GLY A 72 -20.02 0.00 19.89
C GLY A 72 -20.00 -0.62 21.29
N ILE A 73 -19.19 -1.65 21.51
CA ILE A 73 -19.06 -2.35 22.79
C ILE A 73 -17.93 -1.68 23.56
N TYR A 74 -18.29 -0.66 24.33
CA TYR A 74 -17.42 -0.15 25.38
C TYR A 74 -17.46 -1.12 26.56
N PRO A 75 -16.32 -1.66 27.04
CA PRO A 75 -16.31 -2.39 28.29
C PRO A 75 -16.72 -1.44 29.41
N THR A 76 -17.95 -1.59 29.92
CA THR A 76 -18.35 -0.92 31.15
C THR A 76 -17.55 -1.56 32.28
N MET A 77 -16.67 -0.77 32.91
CA MET A 77 -16.03 -1.17 34.16
C MET A 77 -17.13 -1.44 35.18
N VAL A 78 -17.34 -2.72 35.50
CA VAL A 78 -18.19 -3.14 36.60
C VAL A 78 -17.36 -2.93 37.87
N GLY A 79 -17.64 -1.84 38.59
CA GLY A 79 -17.08 -1.50 39.89
C GLY A 79 -18.18 -1.36 40.93
#